data_AF-E6MDD1-F1
#
_entry.id   AF-E6MDD1-F1
#
_cell.length_a   1.000
_cell.length_b   1.000
_cell.length_c   1.000
_cell.angle_alpha   90.00
_cell.angle_beta   90.00
_cell.angle_gamma   90.00
#
_symmetry.space_group_name_H-M   'P 1'
#
loop_
_entity.id
_entity.type
_entity.pdbx_description
1 polymer ?
#
loop_
_entity_poly.entity_id
_entity_poly.type
_entity_poly.pdbx_seq_one_letter_code
_entity_poly.pdbx_strand_id
1 'polypeptide(L)'
;MSFFLQDPRRFVIIKNKNGWEMTMANNFDFLQYQQDLKQYETSAKNLEQLYGIGAYASVLTEARKIAENLVKGILGRAQIPVGARATFHENLKALRGTDTPKKVMDVFFAIKRWGNRATHNLDQGTQAEALKAIRAIYALLGWQFMARGGDRRRVADFEAPHQLYQTAERKLIYVQTADNSSGQWPAYDGAEKIGEASVPEGDFEANWEPGSGYLLGVAQKRINQYMTTAGVPGVAQWSELAYRKQDKTWFHDHDVHRVLDRSGIRHQPGLTGNEWYQMDLATAKRAIAAVKAGRAAIDQLAKAAAIALRPEQQDAINRTKKAFKKYDKMLWNAKMRFGKTITALQLIKEARYPHVLIMTHRPVVDDGWFDDFKKLGLPAAGYHYGSKKIRGDLRPSGEKRRALCLFCEFAGSARV
;
A
#
# COMPACT_ATOMS: atom_id res chain seq x y z
N MET A 1 -30.61 -2.85 -22.30
CA MET A 1 -29.36 -2.11 -22.05
C MET A 1 -28.38 -3.11 -21.47
N SER A 2 -27.53 -3.66 -22.34
CA SER A 2 -26.69 -4.83 -22.07
C SER A 2 -25.49 -4.45 -21.21
N PHE A 3 -25.35 -5.04 -20.03
CA PHE A 3 -24.06 -5.12 -19.35
C PHE A 3 -23.34 -6.37 -19.87
N PHE A 4 -22.15 -6.17 -20.44
CA PHE A 4 -21.32 -7.20 -21.03
C PHE A 4 -21.03 -8.32 -20.01
N LEU A 5 -21.47 -9.53 -20.33
CA LEU A 5 -20.90 -10.78 -19.85
C LEU A 5 -19.38 -10.72 -20.06
N GLN A 6 -18.63 -10.71 -18.96
CA GLN A 6 -17.21 -11.04 -18.99
C GLN A 6 -17.06 -12.45 -19.57
N ASP A 7 -16.12 -12.55 -20.50
CA ASP A 7 -15.80 -13.68 -21.37
C ASP A 7 -15.96 -15.08 -20.70
N PRO A 8 -16.85 -15.97 -21.21
CA PRO A 8 -17.11 -17.30 -20.63
C PRO A 8 -16.00 -18.36 -20.85
N ARG A 9 -14.81 -17.98 -21.34
CA ARG A 9 -13.76 -18.93 -21.78
C ARG A 9 -12.87 -19.52 -20.68
N ARG A 10 -13.03 -19.13 -19.40
CA ARG A 10 -12.02 -19.38 -18.35
C ARG A 10 -12.32 -20.50 -17.35
N PHE A 11 -13.48 -21.14 -17.45
CA PHE A 11 -13.91 -22.13 -16.47
C PHE A 11 -13.70 -23.55 -16.99
N VAL A 12 -12.88 -24.33 -16.28
CA VAL A 12 -12.86 -25.78 -16.46
C VAL A 12 -13.81 -26.37 -15.44
N ILE A 13 -14.83 -27.07 -15.93
CA ILE A 13 -15.77 -27.81 -15.09
C ILE A 13 -15.13 -29.16 -14.78
N ILE A 14 -14.63 -29.33 -13.55
CA ILE A 14 -14.08 -30.61 -13.07
C ILE A 14 -15.17 -31.29 -12.24
N LYS A 15 -15.53 -32.53 -12.60
CA LYS A 15 -16.47 -33.34 -11.83
C LYS A 15 -15.70 -34.11 -10.76
N ASN A 16 -15.89 -33.77 -9.49
CA ASN A 16 -15.41 -34.58 -8.36
C ASN A 16 -16.58 -35.37 -7.74
N LYS A 17 -16.28 -36.39 -6.93
CA LYS A 17 -17.26 -37.26 -6.25
C LYS A 17 -18.28 -36.52 -5.38
N ASN A 18 -18.05 -35.22 -5.08
CA ASN A 18 -18.87 -34.39 -4.21
C ASN A 18 -19.55 -33.18 -4.90
N GLY A 19 -19.50 -33.06 -6.24
CA GLY A 19 -20.17 -31.97 -6.97
C GLY A 19 -19.32 -31.31 -8.07
N TRP A 20 -19.88 -30.26 -8.68
CA TRP A 20 -19.24 -29.44 -9.71
C TRP A 20 -18.45 -28.29 -9.06
N GLU A 21 -17.13 -28.24 -9.27
CA GLU A 21 -16.30 -27.13 -8.81
C GLU A 21 -15.78 -26.36 -10.03
N MET A 22 -16.10 -25.06 -10.11
CA MET A 22 -15.58 -24.18 -11.15
C MET A 22 -14.18 -23.72 -10.74
N THR A 23 -13.15 -24.25 -11.39
CA THR A 23 -11.77 -23.79 -11.21
C THR A 23 -11.33 -22.95 -12.40
N MET A 24 -10.63 -21.85 -12.15
CA MET A 24 -10.03 -21.04 -13.22
C MET A 24 -8.93 -21.86 -13.92
N ALA A 25 -9.01 -21.97 -15.25
CA ALA A 25 -7.97 -22.59 -16.05
C ALA A 25 -6.64 -21.84 -15.86
N ASN A 26 -5.55 -22.55 -15.59
CA ASN A 26 -4.22 -21.98 -15.45
C ASN A 26 -3.40 -22.22 -16.73
N ASN A 27 -2.60 -21.24 -17.19
CA ASN A 27 -1.82 -21.38 -18.42
C ASN A 27 -0.84 -22.57 -18.37
N PHE A 28 -0.49 -23.05 -17.18
CA PHE A 28 0.49 -24.12 -16.96
C PHE A 28 -0.16 -25.49 -16.71
N ASP A 29 -1.48 -25.64 -16.87
CA ASP A 29 -2.16 -26.92 -16.64
C ASP A 29 -1.67 -28.05 -17.56
N PHE A 30 -1.05 -27.75 -18.70
CA PHE A 30 -0.47 -28.76 -19.58
C PHE A 30 0.70 -29.55 -18.93
N LEU A 31 1.33 -29.01 -17.89
CA LEU A 31 2.45 -29.65 -17.19
C LEU A 31 2.04 -30.94 -16.48
N GLN A 32 0.78 -31.07 -16.08
CA GLN A 32 0.26 -32.27 -15.41
C GLN A 32 0.37 -33.53 -16.29
N TYR A 33 0.45 -33.35 -17.62
CA TYR A 33 0.52 -34.43 -18.60
C TYR A 33 1.96 -34.88 -18.92
N GLN A 34 2.99 -34.28 -18.30
CA GLN A 34 4.39 -34.67 -18.49
C GLN A 34 5.11 -34.84 -17.15
N GLN A 35 5.43 -36.08 -16.79
CA GLN A 35 6.03 -36.42 -15.49
C GLN A 35 7.32 -35.64 -15.19
N ASP A 36 8.21 -35.48 -16.18
CA ASP A 36 9.50 -34.78 -16.03
C ASP A 36 9.37 -33.27 -15.76
N LEU A 37 8.21 -32.69 -16.10
CA LEU A 37 7.92 -31.28 -15.91
C LEU A 37 7.07 -30.99 -14.67
N LYS A 38 6.55 -32.04 -14.02
CA LYS A 38 5.67 -31.89 -12.85
C LYS A 38 6.32 -31.10 -11.72
N GLN A 39 7.65 -31.20 -11.57
CA GLN A 39 8.42 -30.42 -10.59
C GLN A 39 8.31 -28.89 -10.75
N TYR A 40 7.92 -28.39 -11.94
CA TYR A 40 7.73 -26.96 -12.20
C TYR A 40 6.29 -26.50 -12.01
N GLU A 41 5.34 -27.42 -11.86
CA GLU A 41 3.90 -27.11 -11.87
C GLU A 41 3.52 -26.11 -10.78
N THR A 42 3.85 -26.41 -9.53
CA THR A 42 3.53 -25.54 -8.38
C THR A 42 4.11 -24.15 -8.55
N SER A 43 5.39 -24.06 -8.91
CA SER A 43 6.09 -22.78 -9.09
C SER A 43 5.53 -21.99 -10.28
N ALA A 44 5.20 -22.67 -11.38
CA ALA A 44 4.65 -22.04 -12.57
C ALA A 44 3.22 -21.52 -12.32
N LYS A 45 2.36 -22.31 -11.65
CA LYS A 45 1.02 -21.87 -11.22
C LYS A 45 1.10 -20.68 -10.27
N ASN A 46 2.07 -20.68 -9.35
CA ASN A 46 2.30 -19.58 -8.43
C ASN A 46 2.66 -18.26 -9.14
N LEU A 47 3.24 -18.29 -10.35
CA LEU A 47 3.49 -17.06 -11.12
C LEU A 47 2.20 -16.27 -11.39
N GLU A 48 1.11 -16.96 -11.73
CA GLU A 48 -0.18 -16.31 -11.98
C GLU A 48 -0.80 -15.79 -10.69
N GLN A 49 -0.63 -16.50 -9.57
CA GLN A 49 -1.10 -16.06 -8.26
C GLN A 49 -0.38 -14.79 -7.81
N LEU A 50 0.96 -14.78 -7.91
CA LEU A 50 1.80 -13.62 -7.59
C LEU A 50 1.46 -12.41 -8.48
N TYR A 51 1.21 -12.65 -9.77
CA TYR A 51 0.74 -11.61 -10.68
C TYR A 51 -0.63 -11.07 -10.29
N GLY A 52 -1.53 -11.99 -9.91
CA GLY A 52 -2.87 -11.69 -9.44
C GLY A 52 -2.84 -10.70 -8.28
N ILE A 53 -2.03 -10.95 -7.26
CA ILE A 53 -1.94 -10.09 -6.06
C ILE A 53 -1.07 -8.83 -6.25
N GLY A 54 -0.55 -8.57 -7.45
CA GLY A 54 0.30 -7.41 -7.75
C GLY A 54 1.75 -7.51 -7.29
N ALA A 55 2.22 -8.71 -6.89
CA ALA A 55 3.59 -8.95 -6.43
C ALA A 55 4.58 -9.11 -7.60
N TYR A 56 4.72 -8.08 -8.43
CA TYR A 56 5.45 -8.15 -9.71
C TYR A 56 6.94 -8.47 -9.56
N ALA A 57 7.65 -7.90 -8.58
CA ALA A 57 9.03 -8.27 -8.29
C ALA A 57 9.16 -9.78 -7.99
N SER A 58 8.24 -10.33 -7.19
CA SER A 58 8.21 -11.75 -6.84
C SER A 58 7.98 -12.63 -8.07
N VAL A 59 7.14 -12.20 -9.02
CA VAL A 59 6.97 -12.89 -10.31
C VAL A 59 8.30 -12.99 -11.06
N LEU A 60 9.09 -11.91 -11.10
CA LEU A 60 10.39 -11.89 -11.78
C LEU A 60 11.41 -12.81 -11.11
N THR A 61 11.43 -12.84 -9.77
CA THR A 61 12.31 -13.73 -9.00
C THR A 61 11.93 -15.20 -9.18
N GLU A 62 10.64 -15.54 -9.12
CA GLU A 62 10.17 -16.91 -9.27
C GLU A 62 10.35 -17.42 -10.71
N ALA A 63 10.09 -16.56 -11.72
CA ALA A 63 10.35 -16.89 -13.12
C ALA A 63 11.83 -17.22 -13.35
N ARG A 64 12.75 -16.45 -12.77
CA ARG A 64 14.18 -16.76 -12.83
C ARG A 64 14.52 -18.10 -12.20
N LYS A 65 13.95 -18.41 -11.03
CA LYS A 65 14.18 -19.68 -10.34
C LYS A 65 13.72 -20.87 -11.18
N ILE A 66 12.55 -20.77 -11.83
CA ILE A 66 12.05 -21.79 -12.76
C ILE A 66 13.02 -21.94 -13.95
N ALA A 67 13.42 -20.84 -14.58
CA ALA A 67 14.32 -20.87 -15.72
C ALA A 67 15.69 -21.47 -15.38
N GLU A 68 16.26 -21.14 -14.21
CA GLU A 68 17.54 -21.69 -13.76
C GLU A 68 17.46 -23.22 -13.55
N ASN A 69 16.41 -23.70 -12.88
CA ASN A 69 16.21 -25.13 -12.68
C ASN A 69 15.93 -25.85 -14.00
N LEU A 70 15.21 -25.21 -14.93
CA LEU A 70 14.95 -25.77 -16.25
C LEU A 70 16.25 -25.99 -17.04
N VAL A 71 17.18 -25.03 -17.01
CA VAL A 71 18.50 -25.18 -17.65
C VAL A 71 19.27 -26.34 -17.02
N LYS A 72 19.32 -26.43 -15.68
CA LYS A 72 19.97 -27.55 -14.98
C LYS A 72 19.36 -28.90 -15.40
N GLY A 73 18.03 -28.97 -15.49
CA GLY A 73 17.32 -30.17 -15.93
C GLY A 73 17.59 -30.56 -17.39
N ILE A 74 17.79 -29.58 -18.29
CA ILE A 74 18.16 -29.84 -19.69
C ILE A 74 19.58 -30.38 -19.78
N LEU A 75 20.55 -29.71 -19.13
CA LEU A 75 21.95 -30.10 -19.16
C LEU A 75 22.18 -31.47 -18.52
N GLY A 76 21.51 -31.75 -17.39
CA GLY A 76 21.59 -33.05 -16.72
C GLY A 76 21.09 -34.19 -17.62
N ARG A 77 20.04 -33.97 -18.41
CA ARG A 77 19.54 -34.97 -19.36
C ARG A 77 20.42 -35.14 -20.60
N ALA A 78 21.02 -34.05 -21.08
CA ALA A 78 22.02 -34.12 -22.15
C ALA A 78 23.37 -34.69 -21.67
N GLN A 79 23.48 -35.08 -20.39
CA GLN A 79 24.72 -35.54 -19.75
C GLN A 79 25.89 -34.55 -19.92
N ILE A 80 25.59 -33.25 -20.00
CA ILE A 80 26.60 -32.21 -20.12
C ILE A 80 27.10 -31.86 -18.72
N PRO A 81 28.39 -32.09 -18.42
CA PRO A 81 28.92 -31.83 -17.09
C PRO A 81 28.93 -30.33 -16.81
N VAL A 82 28.34 -29.95 -15.68
CA VAL A 82 28.45 -28.61 -15.12
C VAL A 82 28.86 -28.71 -13.65
N GLY A 83 29.65 -27.75 -13.19
CA GLY A 83 30.11 -27.73 -11.80
C GLY A 83 28.93 -27.70 -10.82
N ALA A 84 29.06 -28.37 -9.68
CA ALA A 84 27.99 -28.44 -8.66
C ALA A 84 27.55 -27.06 -8.13
N ARG A 85 28.43 -26.06 -8.21
CA ARG A 85 28.16 -24.65 -7.83
C ARG A 85 28.05 -23.71 -9.03
N ALA A 86 27.85 -24.24 -10.24
CA ALA A 86 27.75 -23.43 -11.45
C ALA A 86 26.56 -22.46 -11.35
N THR A 87 26.86 -21.19 -11.58
CA THR A 87 25.91 -20.09 -11.59
C THR A 87 24.93 -20.24 -12.76
N PHE A 88 23.78 -19.57 -12.66
CA PHE A 88 22.83 -19.51 -13.78
C PHE A 88 23.48 -19.04 -15.09
N HIS A 89 24.46 -18.12 -15.02
CA HIS A 89 25.15 -17.65 -16.22
C HIS A 89 26.02 -18.72 -16.88
N GLU A 90 26.76 -19.49 -16.07
CA GLU A 90 27.64 -20.56 -16.56
C GLU A 90 26.82 -21.69 -17.18
N ASN A 91 25.71 -22.07 -16.54
CA ASN A 91 24.78 -23.06 -17.09
C ASN A 91 24.20 -22.60 -18.45
N LEU A 92 23.88 -21.31 -18.61
CA LEU A 92 23.44 -20.79 -19.92
C LEU A 92 24.55 -20.80 -20.98
N LYS A 93 25.81 -20.61 -20.58
CA LYS A 93 26.95 -20.71 -21.51
C LYS A 93 27.13 -22.16 -21.98
N ALA A 94 27.02 -23.13 -21.08
CA ALA A 94 27.04 -24.55 -21.42
C ALA A 94 25.88 -24.92 -22.36
N LEU A 95 24.66 -24.46 -22.05
CA LEU A 95 23.48 -24.72 -22.88
C LEU A 95 23.60 -24.12 -24.29
N ARG A 96 24.27 -22.97 -24.44
CA ARG A 96 24.52 -22.35 -25.76
C ARG A 96 25.36 -23.24 -26.68
N GLY A 97 26.18 -24.14 -26.12
CA GLY A 97 26.99 -25.10 -26.88
C GLY A 97 26.21 -26.33 -27.38
N THR A 98 24.88 -26.36 -27.19
CA THR A 98 23.99 -27.43 -27.63
C THR A 98 23.13 -26.99 -28.82
N ASP A 99 22.33 -27.91 -29.37
CA ASP A 99 21.34 -27.63 -30.43
C ASP A 99 20.12 -26.80 -29.95
N THR A 100 20.22 -26.12 -28.80
CA THR A 100 19.16 -25.27 -28.29
C THR A 100 18.96 -24.06 -29.22
N PRO A 101 17.73 -23.83 -29.74
CA PRO A 101 17.49 -22.76 -30.70
C PRO A 101 17.86 -21.37 -30.15
N LYS A 102 18.42 -20.50 -31.00
CA LYS A 102 18.78 -19.12 -30.62
C LYS A 102 17.63 -18.36 -29.95
N LYS A 103 16.40 -18.48 -30.49
CA LYS A 103 15.20 -17.85 -29.91
C LYS A 103 14.93 -18.31 -28.47
N VAL A 104 15.16 -19.59 -28.16
CA VAL A 104 15.01 -20.14 -26.81
C VAL A 104 16.09 -19.59 -25.89
N MET A 105 17.34 -19.52 -26.37
CA MET A 105 18.44 -18.92 -25.63
C MET A 105 18.18 -17.45 -25.30
N ASP A 106 17.66 -16.67 -26.24
CA ASP A 106 17.33 -15.26 -26.02
C ASP A 106 16.28 -15.09 -24.91
N VAL A 107 15.28 -15.98 -24.84
CA VAL A 107 14.28 -15.99 -23.78
C VAL A 107 14.91 -16.27 -22.41
N PHE A 108 15.80 -17.26 -22.31
CA PHE A 108 16.54 -17.52 -21.06
C PHE A 108 17.37 -16.31 -20.59
N PHE A 109 18.09 -15.66 -21.51
CA PHE A 109 18.88 -14.46 -21.18
C PHE A 109 17.99 -13.27 -20.77
N ALA A 110 16.81 -13.12 -21.36
CA ALA A 110 15.84 -12.09 -20.99
C ALA A 110 15.35 -12.30 -19.55
N ILE A 111 14.92 -13.52 -19.19
CA ILE A 111 14.48 -13.85 -17.83
C ILE A 111 15.59 -13.62 -16.81
N LYS A 112 16.83 -14.02 -17.12
CA LYS A 112 17.99 -13.74 -16.26
C LYS A 112 18.15 -12.25 -16.00
N ARG A 113 18.02 -11.42 -17.04
CA ARG A 113 18.17 -9.96 -16.93
C ARG A 113 17.08 -9.36 -16.06
N TRP A 114 15.82 -9.76 -16.25
CA TRP A 114 14.68 -9.27 -15.47
C TRP A 114 14.78 -9.69 -13.99
N GLY A 115 15.09 -10.96 -13.72
CA GLY A 115 15.24 -11.45 -12.35
C GLY A 115 16.44 -10.84 -11.61
N ASN A 116 17.57 -10.58 -12.29
CA ASN A 116 18.69 -9.84 -11.69
C ASN A 116 18.29 -8.42 -11.26
N ARG A 117 17.51 -7.73 -12.10
CA ARG A 117 17.05 -6.36 -11.80
C ARG A 117 16.12 -6.33 -10.58
N ALA A 118 15.21 -7.29 -10.49
CA ALA A 118 14.23 -7.39 -9.41
C ALA A 118 14.86 -7.66 -8.02
N THR A 119 16.02 -8.33 -7.98
CA THR A 119 16.69 -8.68 -6.71
C THR A 119 17.68 -7.62 -6.22
N HIS A 120 18.19 -6.75 -7.10
CA HIS A 120 19.28 -5.82 -6.77
C HIS A 120 18.89 -4.34 -6.77
N ASN A 121 17.70 -3.99 -7.24
CA ASN A 121 17.18 -2.62 -7.18
C ASN A 121 15.98 -2.57 -6.22
N LEU A 122 15.78 -1.45 -5.49
CA LEU A 122 14.55 -1.16 -4.72
C LEU A 122 13.29 -1.01 -5.62
N ASP A 123 13.37 -1.45 -6.86
CA ASP A 123 12.38 -1.27 -7.91
C ASP A 123 11.42 -2.47 -7.89
N GLN A 124 10.12 -2.21 -7.73
CA GLN A 124 9.11 -3.25 -7.48
C GLN A 124 8.74 -4.08 -8.73
N GLY A 125 9.38 -3.83 -9.88
CA GLY A 125 9.06 -4.44 -11.16
C GLY A 125 7.70 -3.97 -11.70
N THR A 126 7.60 -3.76 -13.00
CA THR A 126 6.32 -3.32 -13.60
C THR A 126 5.39 -4.49 -13.92
N GLN A 127 4.08 -4.25 -13.94
CA GLN A 127 3.08 -5.22 -14.42
C GLN A 127 3.44 -5.76 -15.82
N ALA A 128 3.91 -4.87 -16.71
CA ALA A 128 4.32 -5.24 -18.06
C ALA A 128 5.56 -6.16 -18.08
N GLU A 129 6.52 -5.96 -17.19
CA GLU A 129 7.69 -6.85 -17.05
C GLU A 129 7.29 -8.21 -16.46
N ALA A 130 6.43 -8.22 -15.44
CA ALA A 130 5.91 -9.46 -14.86
C ALA A 130 5.13 -10.28 -15.91
N LEU A 131 4.25 -9.66 -16.69
CA LEU A 131 3.51 -10.34 -17.75
C LEU A 131 4.45 -10.92 -18.82
N LYS A 132 5.49 -10.16 -19.22
CA LYS A 132 6.53 -10.65 -20.14
C LYS A 132 7.27 -11.86 -19.57
N ALA A 133 7.58 -11.87 -18.27
CA ALA A 133 8.25 -12.99 -17.61
C ALA A 133 7.37 -14.25 -17.57
N ILE A 134 6.08 -14.13 -17.26
CA ILE A 134 5.14 -15.27 -17.25
C ILE A 134 5.02 -15.86 -18.65
N ARG A 135 4.81 -15.01 -19.66
CA ARG A 135 4.74 -15.44 -21.07
C ARG A 135 6.02 -16.13 -21.52
N ALA A 136 7.18 -15.65 -21.07
CA ALA A 136 8.47 -16.25 -21.36
C ALA A 136 8.61 -17.64 -20.72
N ILE A 137 8.18 -17.81 -19.47
CA ILE A 137 8.18 -19.12 -18.80
C ILE A 137 7.20 -20.09 -19.46
N TYR A 138 6.01 -19.63 -19.80
CA TYR A 138 5.04 -20.41 -20.57
C TYR A 138 5.64 -20.89 -21.89
N ALA A 139 6.33 -20.02 -22.64
CA ALA A 139 6.99 -20.39 -23.89
C ALA A 139 8.12 -21.42 -23.68
N LEU A 140 8.95 -21.26 -22.64
CA LEU A 140 10.05 -22.20 -22.35
C LEU A 140 9.54 -23.58 -21.92
N LEU A 141 8.54 -23.61 -21.04
CA LEU A 141 7.94 -24.86 -20.56
C LEU A 141 7.12 -25.54 -21.66
N GLY A 142 6.40 -24.78 -22.48
CA GLY A 142 5.72 -25.29 -23.66
C GLY A 142 6.69 -25.86 -24.70
N TRP A 143 7.80 -25.17 -24.96
CA TRP A 143 8.87 -25.70 -25.83
C TRP A 143 9.44 -27.02 -25.28
N GLN A 144 9.74 -27.09 -23.97
CA GLN A 144 10.22 -28.32 -23.34
C GLN A 144 9.17 -29.43 -23.31
N PHE A 145 7.89 -29.10 -23.18
CA PHE A 145 6.81 -30.07 -23.27
C PHE A 145 6.75 -30.69 -24.68
N MET A 146 6.79 -29.86 -25.73
CA MET A 146 6.81 -30.33 -27.11
C MET A 146 8.07 -31.13 -27.44
N ALA A 147 9.25 -30.70 -26.95
CA ALA A 147 10.52 -31.40 -27.16
C ALA A 147 10.53 -32.82 -26.56
N ARG A 148 9.59 -33.14 -25.66
CA ARG A 148 9.44 -34.48 -25.06
C ARG A 148 8.25 -35.27 -25.62
N GLY A 149 7.75 -34.90 -26.80
CA GLY A 149 6.63 -35.58 -27.44
C GLY A 149 5.26 -35.26 -26.85
N GLY A 150 5.15 -34.16 -26.10
CA GLY A 150 3.86 -33.71 -25.56
C GLY A 150 2.85 -33.39 -26.66
N ASP A 151 1.57 -33.70 -26.39
CA ASP A 151 0.48 -33.42 -27.33
C ASP A 151 0.16 -31.93 -27.37
N ARG A 152 0.36 -31.29 -28.54
CA ARG A 152 0.08 -29.86 -28.77
C ARG A 152 -1.34 -29.46 -28.36
N ARG A 153 -2.32 -30.37 -28.48
CA ARG A 153 -3.73 -30.10 -28.09
C ARG A 153 -3.92 -29.86 -26.60
N ARG A 154 -2.97 -30.27 -25.76
CA ARG A 154 -2.97 -30.00 -24.31
C ARG A 154 -2.46 -28.62 -23.95
N VAL A 155 -1.75 -27.95 -24.88
CA VAL A 155 -1.15 -26.63 -24.66
C VAL A 155 -2.10 -25.57 -25.22
N ALA A 156 -3.01 -25.08 -24.37
CA ALA A 156 -3.92 -23.98 -24.69
C ALA A 156 -3.15 -22.68 -24.96
N ASP A 157 -3.70 -21.77 -25.77
CA ASP A 157 -3.07 -20.48 -26.06
C ASP A 157 -2.86 -19.66 -24.78
N PHE A 158 -1.77 -18.90 -24.75
CA PHE A 158 -1.45 -18.07 -23.60
C PHE A 158 -2.48 -16.95 -23.42
N GLU A 159 -3.12 -16.92 -22.27
CA GLU A 159 -3.97 -15.83 -21.83
C GLU A 159 -3.28 -15.03 -20.72
N ALA A 160 -3.31 -13.71 -20.82
CA ALA A 160 -2.74 -12.86 -19.78
C ALA A 160 -3.42 -13.17 -18.42
N PRO A 161 -2.66 -13.50 -17.37
CA PRO A 161 -3.23 -13.70 -16.05
C PRO A 161 -3.99 -12.45 -15.66
N HIS A 162 -5.20 -12.63 -15.14
CA HIS A 162 -5.98 -11.50 -14.69
C HIS A 162 -5.33 -11.00 -13.40
N GLN A 163 -5.19 -9.69 -13.29
CA GLN A 163 -4.92 -9.10 -11.99
C GLN A 163 -6.12 -9.47 -11.12
N LEU A 164 -5.87 -10.20 -10.04
CA LEU A 164 -6.86 -10.25 -8.99
C LEU A 164 -6.97 -8.79 -8.59
N TYR A 165 -8.17 -8.21 -8.68
CA TYR A 165 -8.43 -7.11 -7.78
C TYR A 165 -8.05 -7.71 -6.42
N GLN A 166 -7.02 -7.17 -5.75
CA GLN A 166 -7.08 -7.19 -4.31
C GLN A 166 -8.42 -6.52 -4.05
N THR A 167 -9.43 -7.35 -3.84
CA THR A 167 -10.66 -6.92 -3.25
C THR A 167 -10.18 -6.34 -1.94
N ALA A 168 -10.04 -5.02 -1.93
CA ALA A 168 -9.83 -4.30 -0.70
C ALA A 168 -11.03 -4.73 0.13
N GLU A 169 -10.82 -5.72 1.02
CA GLU A 169 -11.87 -6.23 1.86
C GLU A 169 -12.59 -5.01 2.39
N ARG A 170 -13.86 -4.85 1.99
CA ARG A 170 -14.58 -3.60 2.26
C ARG A 170 -14.58 -3.43 3.76
N LYS A 171 -13.96 -2.39 4.28
CA LYS A 171 -13.86 -2.20 5.73
C LYS A 171 -15.03 -1.37 6.23
N LEU A 172 -15.54 -1.67 7.41
CA LEU A 172 -16.39 -0.77 8.17
C LEU A 172 -15.68 -0.32 9.44
N ILE A 173 -16.01 0.89 9.89
CA ILE A 173 -15.72 1.35 11.25
C ILE A 173 -17.00 1.19 12.06
N TYR A 174 -16.86 0.66 13.29
CA TYR A 174 -17.96 0.57 14.24
C TYR A 174 -17.63 1.30 15.54
N VAL A 175 -18.69 1.75 16.20
CA VAL A 175 -18.67 2.28 17.57
C VAL A 175 -19.37 1.27 18.45
N GLN A 176 -18.70 0.86 19.53
CA GLN A 176 -19.27 -0.05 20.51
C GLN A 176 -19.24 0.53 21.92
N THR A 177 -20.19 0.06 22.72
CA THR A 177 -20.17 0.17 24.18
C THR A 177 -20.31 -1.24 24.79
N ALA A 178 -20.37 -1.31 26.12
CA ALA A 178 -20.80 -2.51 26.84
C ALA A 178 -22.08 -2.23 27.63
N ASP A 179 -23.04 -3.14 27.57
CA ASP A 179 -24.27 -3.03 28.34
C ASP A 179 -24.00 -3.20 29.84
N ASN A 180 -24.22 -2.13 30.60
CA ASN A 180 -24.06 -2.11 32.05
C ASN A 180 -25.40 -2.09 32.80
N SER A 181 -26.51 -2.50 32.15
CA SER A 181 -27.83 -2.55 32.81
C SER A 181 -27.86 -3.46 34.05
N SER A 182 -26.97 -4.47 34.11
CA SER A 182 -26.80 -5.36 35.27
C SER A 182 -25.95 -4.76 36.40
N GLY A 183 -25.30 -3.61 36.18
CA GLY A 183 -24.39 -2.96 37.11
C GLY A 183 -23.02 -3.64 37.27
N GLN A 184 -22.73 -4.70 36.51
CA GLN A 184 -21.49 -5.48 36.64
C GLN A 184 -20.29 -4.89 35.90
N TRP A 185 -20.51 -3.88 35.05
CA TRP A 185 -19.55 -3.33 34.09
C TRP A 185 -19.39 -1.79 34.19
N PRO A 186 -19.23 -1.20 35.39
CA PRO A 186 -19.20 0.26 35.58
C PRO A 186 -18.04 0.97 34.86
N ALA A 187 -16.95 0.26 34.56
CA ALA A 187 -15.80 0.83 33.85
C ALA A 187 -16.12 1.25 32.40
N TYR A 188 -17.18 0.68 31.81
CA TYR A 188 -17.63 0.97 30.45
C TYR A 188 -18.68 2.09 30.38
N ASP A 189 -19.13 2.60 31.52
CA ASP A 189 -20.11 3.69 31.55
C ASP A 189 -19.50 4.99 30.98
N GLY A 190 -20.22 5.58 30.02
CA GLY A 190 -19.73 6.72 29.23
C GLY A 190 -18.47 6.43 28.39
N ALA A 191 -18.15 5.15 28.14
CA ALA A 191 -17.01 4.73 27.34
C ALA A 191 -17.46 4.17 25.99
N GLU A 192 -16.84 4.68 24.93
CA GLU A 192 -17.08 4.23 23.56
C GLU A 192 -15.77 3.75 22.95
N LYS A 193 -15.81 2.61 22.26
CA LYS A 193 -14.67 2.07 21.50
C LYS A 193 -14.90 2.21 20.02
N ILE A 194 -13.85 2.61 19.31
CA ILE A 194 -13.79 2.59 17.85
C ILE A 194 -13.02 1.34 17.40
N GLY A 195 -13.62 0.54 16.52
CA GLY A 195 -12.96 -0.61 15.91
C GLY A 195 -13.27 -0.77 14.43
N GLU A 196 -12.54 -1.66 13.75
CA GLU A 196 -12.75 -2.02 12.35
C GLU A 196 -13.20 -3.47 12.14
N ALA A 197 -13.98 -3.71 11.07
CA ALA A 197 -14.38 -5.04 10.62
C ALA A 197 -14.38 -5.13 9.08
N SER A 198 -14.10 -6.32 8.55
CA SER A 198 -14.25 -6.62 7.12
C SER A 198 -15.69 -6.98 6.79
N VAL A 199 -16.21 -6.45 5.68
CA VAL A 199 -17.56 -6.71 5.19
C VAL A 199 -17.52 -7.75 4.06
N PRO A 200 -18.31 -8.83 4.15
CA PRO A 200 -18.39 -9.83 3.08
C PRO A 200 -18.86 -9.23 1.75
N GLU A 201 -18.22 -9.63 0.64
CA GLU A 201 -18.49 -9.05 -0.70
C GLU A 201 -19.71 -9.63 -1.43
N GLY A 202 -20.40 -10.62 -0.85
CA GLY A 202 -21.41 -11.42 -1.55
C GLY A 202 -22.83 -10.85 -1.63
N ASP A 203 -23.13 -9.74 -0.95
CA ASP A 203 -24.51 -9.26 -0.80
C ASP A 203 -24.72 -7.90 -1.47
N PHE A 204 -24.99 -7.93 -2.79
CA PHE A 204 -25.16 -6.73 -3.61
C PHE A 204 -26.42 -5.93 -3.28
N GLU A 205 -27.42 -6.55 -2.64
CA GLU A 205 -28.68 -5.92 -2.24
C GLU A 205 -28.67 -5.42 -0.78
N ALA A 206 -27.55 -5.58 -0.07
CA ALA A 206 -27.44 -5.11 1.30
C ALA A 206 -27.61 -3.58 1.43
N ASN A 207 -28.21 -3.13 2.53
CA ASN A 207 -28.27 -1.70 2.84
C ASN A 207 -26.91 -1.22 3.37
N TRP A 208 -26.22 -0.40 2.58
CA TRP A 208 -24.89 0.15 2.88
C TRP A 208 -24.91 1.53 3.55
N GLU A 209 -26.09 2.02 3.93
CA GLU A 209 -26.23 3.31 4.60
C GLU A 209 -25.55 3.31 5.99
N PRO A 210 -24.99 4.45 6.42
CA PRO A 210 -24.51 4.64 7.79
C PRO A 210 -25.55 4.22 8.83
N GLY A 211 -25.18 3.31 9.73
CA GLY A 211 -26.05 2.81 10.79
C GLY A 211 -27.11 1.81 10.34
N SER A 212 -27.03 1.26 9.11
CA SER A 212 -27.97 0.24 8.67
C SER A 212 -27.91 -1.02 9.54
N GLY A 213 -29.03 -1.73 9.65
CA GLY A 213 -29.10 -3.00 10.40
C GLY A 213 -28.12 -4.06 9.88
N TYR A 214 -27.82 -4.05 8.58
CA TYR A 214 -26.82 -4.92 7.97
C TYR A 214 -25.41 -4.64 8.50
N LEU A 215 -24.95 -3.38 8.43
CA LEU A 215 -23.62 -3.00 8.91
C LEU A 215 -23.50 -3.19 10.43
N LEU A 216 -24.57 -2.89 11.18
CA LEU A 216 -24.63 -3.14 12.62
C LEU A 216 -24.53 -4.64 12.93
N GLY A 217 -25.17 -5.50 12.14
CA GLY A 217 -25.06 -6.95 12.27
C GLY A 217 -23.65 -7.47 12.02
N VAL A 218 -22.94 -6.93 11.02
CA VAL A 218 -21.53 -7.26 10.75
C VAL A 218 -20.64 -6.79 11.90
N ALA A 219 -20.83 -5.56 12.39
CA ALA A 219 -20.12 -5.03 13.54
C ALA A 219 -20.38 -5.89 14.79
N GLN A 220 -21.63 -6.21 15.10
CA GLN A 220 -21.99 -7.00 16.28
C GLN A 220 -21.36 -8.40 16.23
N LYS A 221 -21.32 -9.05 15.06
CA LYS A 221 -20.61 -10.32 14.89
C LYS A 221 -19.13 -10.19 15.24
N ARG A 222 -18.46 -9.12 14.79
CA ARG A 222 -17.05 -8.84 15.12
C ARG A 222 -16.87 -8.60 16.62
N ILE A 223 -17.75 -7.83 17.25
CA ILE A 223 -17.73 -7.55 18.69
C ILE A 223 -17.86 -8.83 19.51
N ASN A 224 -18.81 -9.69 19.15
CA ASN A 224 -19.06 -10.95 19.85
C ASN A 224 -17.84 -11.89 19.82
N GLN A 225 -17.01 -11.84 18.77
CA GLN A 225 -15.81 -12.70 18.67
C GLN A 225 -14.83 -12.51 19.84
N TYR A 226 -14.77 -11.34 20.46
CA TYR A 226 -13.88 -11.08 21.59
C TYR A 226 -14.60 -10.74 22.89
N MET A 227 -15.75 -10.05 22.83
CA MET A 227 -16.50 -9.68 24.04
C MET A 227 -17.18 -10.88 24.69
N THR A 228 -17.68 -11.85 23.90
CA THR A 228 -18.29 -13.07 24.44
C THR A 228 -17.27 -13.92 25.20
N THR A 229 -16.03 -14.02 24.70
CA THR A 229 -14.94 -14.73 25.41
C THR A 229 -14.60 -14.06 26.74
N ALA A 230 -14.70 -12.73 26.82
CA ALA A 230 -14.47 -11.97 28.04
C ALA A 230 -15.70 -11.93 28.98
N GLY A 231 -16.84 -12.51 28.58
CA GLY A 231 -18.10 -12.46 29.33
C GLY A 231 -18.75 -11.07 29.39
N VAL A 232 -18.29 -10.11 28.60
CA VAL A 232 -18.78 -8.73 28.59
C VAL A 232 -19.85 -8.58 27.51
N PRO A 233 -21.04 -8.00 27.82
CA PRO A 233 -22.10 -7.81 26.82
C PRO A 233 -21.78 -6.61 25.92
N GLY A 234 -21.01 -6.82 24.86
CA GLY A 234 -20.68 -5.78 23.88
C GLY A 234 -21.87 -5.43 22.96
N VAL A 235 -22.09 -4.14 22.71
CA VAL A 235 -23.19 -3.63 21.88
C VAL A 235 -22.64 -2.73 20.77
N ALA A 236 -22.94 -3.06 19.51
CA ALA A 236 -22.71 -2.17 18.37
C ALA A 236 -23.75 -1.03 18.39
N GLN A 237 -23.30 0.20 18.63
CA GLN A 237 -24.19 1.36 18.61
C GLN A 237 -24.28 2.03 17.23
N TRP A 238 -23.20 1.93 16.44
CA TRP A 238 -23.10 2.58 15.14
C TRP A 238 -22.08 1.89 14.26
N SER A 239 -22.29 1.93 12.95
CA SER A 239 -21.34 1.41 11.97
C SER A 239 -21.48 2.11 10.63
N GLU A 240 -20.35 2.31 9.95
CA GLU A 240 -20.33 2.89 8.60
C GLU A 240 -19.17 2.32 7.79
N LEU A 241 -19.30 2.31 6.46
CA LEU A 241 -18.18 2.00 5.58
C LEU A 241 -16.99 2.95 5.83
N ALA A 242 -15.79 2.37 5.92
CA ALA A 242 -14.52 3.03 6.13
C ALA A 242 -13.96 3.59 4.80
N TYR A 243 -14.82 4.23 4.03
CA TYR A 243 -14.51 4.73 2.68
C TYR A 243 -14.61 6.25 2.61
N ARG A 244 -13.57 6.89 2.08
CA ARG A 244 -13.54 8.32 1.81
C ARG A 244 -13.95 8.57 0.35
N LYS A 245 -15.09 9.23 0.16
CA LYS A 245 -15.63 9.54 -1.17
C LYS A 245 -14.74 10.53 -1.96
N GLN A 246 -13.99 11.39 -1.26
CA GLN A 246 -13.26 12.51 -1.84
C GLN A 246 -12.04 12.08 -2.68
N ASP A 247 -11.24 11.16 -2.16
CA ASP A 247 -10.02 10.63 -2.81
C ASP A 247 -10.14 9.14 -3.18
N LYS A 248 -11.33 8.55 -2.93
CA LYS A 248 -11.67 7.16 -3.25
C LYS A 248 -10.81 6.13 -2.50
N THR A 249 -10.35 6.45 -1.29
CA THR A 249 -9.54 5.53 -0.48
C THR A 249 -10.30 4.93 0.69
N TRP A 250 -9.88 3.74 1.13
CA TRP A 250 -10.27 3.19 2.42
C TRP A 250 -9.42 3.80 3.54
N PHE A 251 -9.98 3.88 4.75
CA PHE A 251 -9.27 4.31 5.95
C PHE A 251 -9.49 3.29 7.08
N HIS A 252 -8.73 3.42 8.15
CA HIS A 252 -8.72 2.47 9.26
C HIS A 252 -9.18 3.13 10.57
N ASP A 253 -9.48 2.30 11.56
CA ASP A 253 -9.83 2.75 12.92
C ASP A 253 -8.72 3.62 13.54
N HIS A 254 -7.44 3.32 13.30
CA HIS A 254 -6.32 4.14 13.75
C HIS A 254 -6.31 5.57 13.19
N ASP A 255 -6.97 5.80 12.05
CA ASP A 255 -7.16 7.15 11.52
C ASP A 255 -8.18 7.93 12.35
N VAL A 256 -9.21 7.26 12.85
CA VAL A 256 -10.22 7.83 13.75
C VAL A 256 -9.63 8.06 15.14
N HIS A 257 -8.86 7.10 15.68
CA HIS A 257 -8.11 7.26 16.93
C HIS A 257 -7.22 8.50 16.88
N ARG A 258 -6.44 8.66 15.81
CA ARG A 258 -5.58 9.84 15.62
C ARG A 258 -6.36 11.16 15.60
N VAL A 259 -7.57 11.18 15.04
CA VAL A 259 -8.44 12.36 15.07
C VAL A 259 -8.95 12.64 16.49
N LEU A 260 -9.32 11.60 17.25
CA LEU A 260 -9.76 11.74 18.65
C LEU A 260 -8.64 12.28 19.53
N ASP A 261 -7.43 11.71 19.42
CA ASP A 261 -6.24 12.14 20.17
C ASP A 261 -5.90 13.60 19.88
N ARG A 262 -5.88 13.98 18.59
CA ARG A 262 -5.61 15.35 18.16
C ARG A 262 -6.69 16.35 18.57
N SER A 263 -7.90 15.85 18.85
CA SER A 263 -9.01 16.65 19.36
C SER A 263 -9.00 16.74 20.89
N GLY A 264 -8.04 16.10 21.57
CA GLY A 264 -7.91 16.12 23.02
C GLY A 264 -8.92 15.23 23.75
N ILE A 265 -9.57 14.30 23.04
CA ILE A 265 -10.47 13.32 23.66
C ILE A 265 -9.62 12.30 24.43
N ARG A 266 -9.96 12.07 25.70
CA ARG A 266 -9.18 11.22 26.60
C ARG A 266 -9.59 9.76 26.45
N HIS A 267 -8.62 8.86 26.62
CA HIS A 267 -8.89 7.44 26.77
C HIS A 267 -9.65 7.15 28.07
N GLN A 268 -10.47 6.11 28.06
CA GLN A 268 -11.23 5.69 29.25
C GLN A 268 -10.26 5.14 30.32
N PRO A 269 -10.22 5.73 31.54
CA PRO A 269 -9.39 5.20 32.61
C PRO A 269 -9.93 3.85 33.12
N GLY A 270 -9.03 2.92 33.43
CA GLY A 270 -9.39 1.61 33.99
C GLY A 270 -9.75 0.54 32.96
N LEU A 271 -9.79 0.85 31.67
CA LEU A 271 -9.88 -0.14 30.59
C LEU A 271 -8.51 -0.38 29.96
N THR A 272 -8.17 -1.66 29.75
CA THR A 272 -6.92 -2.04 29.10
C THR A 272 -7.06 -1.93 27.59
N GLY A 273 -6.24 -1.08 26.96
CA GLY A 273 -6.18 -0.88 25.51
C GLY A 273 -6.46 0.56 25.08
N ASN A 274 -5.82 1.00 24.00
CA ASN A 274 -5.85 2.40 23.53
C ASN A 274 -7.04 2.71 22.61
N GLU A 275 -8.07 1.87 22.64
CA GLU A 275 -9.18 1.92 21.69
C GLU A 275 -10.49 2.42 22.34
N TRP A 276 -10.52 2.51 23.67
CA TRP A 276 -11.64 3.03 24.46
C TRP A 276 -11.43 4.49 24.82
N TYR A 277 -12.47 5.31 24.61
CA TYR A 277 -12.45 6.74 24.86
C TYR A 277 -13.61 7.15 25.77
N GLN A 278 -13.35 8.14 26.62
CA GLN A 278 -14.39 8.79 27.42
C GLN A 278 -15.13 9.80 26.52
N MET A 279 -16.15 9.33 25.81
CA MET A 279 -16.89 10.13 24.83
C MET A 279 -18.32 9.62 24.65
N ASP A 280 -19.19 10.46 24.10
CA ASP A 280 -20.51 10.03 23.65
C ASP A 280 -20.49 9.56 22.18
N LEU A 281 -21.55 8.84 21.80
CA LEU A 281 -21.74 8.38 20.42
C LEU A 281 -21.73 9.53 19.40
N ALA A 282 -22.23 10.71 19.76
CA ALA A 282 -22.24 11.86 18.87
C ALA A 282 -20.81 12.33 18.52
N THR A 283 -19.90 12.32 19.50
CA THR A 283 -18.49 12.68 19.32
C THR A 283 -17.76 11.64 18.46
N ALA A 284 -18.03 10.35 18.68
CA ALA A 284 -17.52 9.26 17.84
C ALA A 284 -17.91 9.45 16.36
N LYS A 285 -19.18 9.76 16.09
CA LYS A 285 -19.68 10.05 14.74
C LYS A 285 -18.98 11.27 14.11
N ARG A 286 -18.76 12.34 14.89
CA ARG A 286 -18.02 13.52 14.41
C ARG A 286 -16.56 13.19 14.07
N ALA A 287 -15.91 12.29 14.82
CA ALA A 287 -14.55 11.83 14.52
C ALA A 287 -14.49 11.05 13.20
N ILE A 288 -15.42 10.11 12.98
CA ILE A 288 -15.54 9.36 11.71
C ILE A 288 -15.77 10.33 10.54
N ALA A 289 -16.68 11.29 10.72
CA ALA A 289 -16.96 12.32 9.71
C ALA A 289 -15.73 13.19 9.41
N ALA A 290 -14.93 13.54 10.42
CA ALA A 290 -13.69 14.29 10.24
C ALA A 290 -12.67 13.50 9.40
N VAL A 291 -12.49 12.20 9.64
CA VAL A 291 -11.62 11.35 8.81
C VAL A 291 -12.12 11.25 7.37
N LYS A 292 -13.44 11.08 7.17
CA LYS A 292 -14.09 11.09 5.85
C LYS A 292 -13.96 12.44 5.13
N ALA A 293 -13.82 13.53 5.88
CA ALA A 293 -13.58 14.86 5.34
C ALA A 293 -12.08 15.19 5.18
N GLY A 294 -11.18 14.24 5.44
CA GLY A 294 -9.73 14.48 5.39
C GLY A 294 -9.21 15.43 6.48
N ARG A 295 -9.99 15.67 7.53
CA ARG A 295 -9.62 16.53 8.66
C ARG A 295 -8.78 15.76 9.67
N ALA A 296 -7.87 16.49 10.32
CA ALA A 296 -6.97 15.95 11.33
C ALA A 296 -7.51 16.00 12.76
N ALA A 297 -8.65 16.66 12.99
CA ALA A 297 -9.33 16.83 14.29
C ALA A 297 -10.83 17.09 14.04
N ILE A 298 -11.67 16.87 15.06
CA ILE A 298 -13.13 17.06 15.04
C ILE A 298 -13.46 18.54 14.84
N ASP A 299 -12.90 19.39 15.70
CA ASP A 299 -13.05 20.84 15.65
C ASP A 299 -11.75 21.46 15.13
N GLN A 300 -11.84 22.28 14.09
CA GLN A 300 -10.68 22.95 13.48
C GLN A 300 -10.14 24.12 14.33
N LEU A 301 -10.25 24.01 15.65
CA LEU A 301 -9.71 24.92 16.65
C LEU A 301 -8.81 24.14 17.62
N ALA A 302 -7.85 23.39 17.07
CA ALA A 302 -6.67 23.10 17.86
C ALA A 302 -6.02 24.47 18.13
N LYS A 303 -6.17 24.99 19.36
CA LYS A 303 -5.26 25.97 19.95
C LYS A 303 -3.87 25.35 19.85
N ALA A 304 -3.21 25.56 18.72
CA ALA A 304 -1.86 25.12 18.52
C ALA A 304 -1.03 25.87 19.57
N ALA A 305 -0.36 25.13 20.46
CA ALA A 305 0.64 25.74 21.32
C ALA A 305 1.60 26.53 20.42
N ALA A 306 1.59 27.86 20.53
CA ALA A 306 2.39 28.73 19.71
C ALA A 306 3.86 28.39 19.97
N ILE A 307 4.60 28.01 18.93
CA ILE A 307 6.03 27.73 19.05
C ILE A 307 6.74 29.06 19.31
N ALA A 308 7.30 29.21 20.51
CA ALA A 308 8.18 30.33 20.84
C ALA A 308 9.58 30.06 20.27
N LEU A 309 10.10 31.00 19.47
CA LEU A 309 11.44 30.90 18.90
C LEU A 309 12.50 31.24 19.94
N ARG A 310 13.63 30.56 19.85
CA ARG A 310 14.79 30.85 20.69
C ARG A 310 15.55 32.08 20.15
N PRO A 311 16.26 32.85 20.99
CA PRO A 311 16.96 34.05 20.55
C PRO A 311 17.93 33.82 19.37
N GLU A 312 18.64 32.69 19.34
CA GLU A 312 19.56 32.36 18.25
C GLU A 312 18.86 32.10 16.91
N GLN A 313 17.62 31.62 16.96
CA GLN A 313 16.80 31.42 15.76
C GLN A 313 16.33 32.76 15.21
N GLN A 314 15.91 33.68 16.10
CA GLN A 314 15.49 35.02 15.71
C GLN A 314 16.66 35.85 15.15
N ASP A 315 17.85 35.74 15.73
CA ASP A 315 19.06 36.38 15.19
C ASP A 315 19.37 35.88 13.77
N ALA A 316 19.31 34.56 13.54
CA ALA A 316 19.50 34.00 12.21
C ALA A 316 18.48 34.53 11.19
N ILE A 317 17.21 34.68 11.57
CA ILE A 317 16.15 35.27 10.73
C ILE A 317 16.50 36.72 10.39
N ASN A 318 16.85 37.54 11.40
CA ASN A 318 17.17 38.95 11.23
C ASN A 318 18.39 39.16 10.32
N ARG A 319 19.44 38.37 10.54
CA ARG A 319 20.65 38.36 9.70
C ARG A 319 20.32 37.98 8.26
N THR A 320 19.48 36.99 8.05
CA THR A 320 19.07 36.54 6.70
C THR A 320 18.28 37.61 5.97
N LYS A 321 17.31 38.24 6.64
CA LYS A 321 16.55 39.36 6.05
C LYS A 321 17.46 40.53 5.66
N LYS A 322 18.49 40.82 6.47
CA LYS A 322 19.48 41.86 6.16
C LYS A 322 20.37 41.47 4.99
N ALA A 323 20.84 40.21 4.95
CA ALA A 323 21.66 39.67 3.88
C ALA A 323 20.92 39.69 2.53
N PHE A 324 19.65 39.29 2.51
CA PHE A 324 18.83 39.21 1.29
C PHE A 324 18.46 40.56 0.67
N LYS A 325 18.80 41.68 1.31
CA LYS A 325 18.78 43.00 0.68
C LYS A 325 19.94 43.23 -0.30
N LYS A 326 21.02 42.45 -0.18
CA LYS A 326 22.27 42.63 -0.95
C LYS A 326 22.75 41.36 -1.66
N TYR A 327 22.46 40.19 -1.10
CA TYR A 327 22.93 38.90 -1.58
C TYR A 327 21.75 37.95 -1.77
N ASP A 328 21.89 36.96 -2.64
CA ASP A 328 20.86 35.95 -2.95
C ASP A 328 21.03 34.64 -2.14
N LYS A 329 22.13 34.52 -1.38
CA LYS A 329 22.51 33.30 -0.66
C LYS A 329 22.88 33.62 0.79
N MET A 330 22.48 32.72 1.70
CA MET A 330 22.78 32.81 3.12
C MET A 330 23.03 31.40 3.67
N LEU A 331 24.12 31.24 4.42
CA LEU A 331 24.47 30.01 5.11
C LEU A 331 24.32 30.21 6.62
N TRP A 332 23.60 29.32 7.30
CA TRP A 332 23.46 29.34 8.75
C TRP A 332 24.46 28.39 9.40
N ASN A 333 25.29 28.91 10.32
CA ASN A 333 26.12 28.09 11.18
C ASN A 333 25.29 27.50 12.33
N ALA A 334 24.50 26.47 12.01
CA ALA A 334 23.50 25.91 12.91
C ALA A 334 24.00 24.64 13.63
N LYS A 335 24.14 24.72 14.97
CA LYS A 335 24.46 23.59 15.86
C LYS A 335 23.41 22.46 15.81
N MET A 336 23.73 21.30 16.38
CA MET A 336 22.75 20.22 16.59
C MET A 336 21.56 20.75 17.39
N ARG A 337 20.33 20.43 16.95
CA ARG A 337 19.07 20.88 17.57
C ARG A 337 18.75 22.38 17.44
N PHE A 338 19.35 23.07 16.47
CA PHE A 338 19.01 24.47 16.15
C PHE A 338 17.56 24.65 15.66
N GLY A 339 16.92 23.63 15.10
CA GLY A 339 15.54 23.75 14.59
C GLY A 339 15.47 24.45 13.23
N LYS A 340 16.32 24.04 12.27
CA LYS A 340 16.47 24.68 10.94
C LYS A 340 15.11 24.87 10.22
N THR A 341 14.23 23.87 10.26
CA THR A 341 12.92 23.92 9.59
C THR A 341 12.02 24.98 10.20
N ILE A 342 11.83 24.98 11.53
CA ILE A 342 11.00 25.96 12.25
C ILE A 342 11.51 27.39 11.99
N THR A 343 12.83 27.60 12.06
CA THR A 343 13.45 28.91 11.78
C THR A 343 13.22 29.35 10.33
N ALA A 344 13.32 28.43 9.36
CA ALA A 344 13.05 28.73 7.96
C ALA A 344 11.58 29.07 7.71
N LEU A 345 10.65 28.31 8.29
CA LEU A 345 9.20 28.57 8.19
C LEU A 345 8.83 29.94 8.77
N GLN A 346 9.42 30.33 9.91
CA GLN A 346 9.23 31.67 10.43
C GLN A 346 9.80 32.74 9.49
N LEU A 347 11.02 32.56 8.97
CA LEU A 347 11.60 33.51 8.01
C LEU A 347 10.68 33.73 6.82
N ILE A 348 10.10 32.66 6.28
CA ILE A 348 9.16 32.70 5.15
C ILE A 348 7.92 33.52 5.53
N LYS A 349 7.34 33.24 6.71
CA LYS A 349 6.16 33.95 7.22
C LYS A 349 6.44 35.45 7.39
N GLU A 350 7.57 35.81 7.97
CA GLU A 350 7.92 37.21 8.23
C GLU A 350 8.35 37.98 6.97
N ALA A 351 9.07 37.33 6.05
CA ALA A 351 9.52 37.94 4.80
C ALA A 351 8.44 37.93 3.70
N ARG A 352 7.35 37.17 3.90
CA ARG A 352 6.19 37.08 2.99
C ARG A 352 6.56 36.61 1.57
N TYR A 353 7.46 35.64 1.45
CA TYR A 353 7.87 35.13 0.13
C TYR A 353 6.69 34.50 -0.62
N PRO A 354 6.56 34.76 -1.95
CA PRO A 354 5.40 34.33 -2.74
C PRO A 354 5.48 32.89 -3.24
N HIS A 355 6.66 32.29 -3.33
CA HIS A 355 6.85 30.88 -3.68
C HIS A 355 8.09 30.36 -2.96
N VAL A 356 7.97 29.21 -2.29
CA VAL A 356 9.08 28.67 -1.51
C VAL A 356 9.23 27.17 -1.74
N LEU A 357 10.44 26.77 -2.12
CA LEU A 357 10.84 25.38 -2.24
C LEU A 357 11.81 25.06 -1.09
N ILE A 358 11.44 24.11 -0.23
CA ILE A 358 12.31 23.59 0.81
C ILE A 358 12.86 22.24 0.34
N MET A 359 14.17 22.09 0.26
CA MET A 359 14.82 20.85 -0.16
C MET A 359 15.49 20.18 1.03
N THR A 360 15.36 18.86 1.13
CA THR A 360 15.87 18.08 2.27
C THR A 360 16.33 16.68 1.84
N HIS A 361 17.32 16.15 2.56
CA HIS A 361 17.81 14.78 2.36
C HIS A 361 17.19 13.77 3.34
N ARG A 362 16.39 14.22 4.32
CA ARG A 362 15.72 13.34 5.31
C ARG A 362 14.20 13.40 5.17
N PRO A 363 13.59 12.54 4.33
CA PRO A 363 12.14 12.56 4.06
C PRO A 363 11.27 11.93 5.17
N VAL A 364 11.89 11.34 6.20
CA VAL A 364 11.18 10.57 7.26
C VAL A 364 10.45 11.49 8.27
N VAL A 365 10.59 12.82 8.17
CA VAL A 365 10.02 13.79 9.14
C VAL A 365 8.91 14.67 8.52
N ASP A 366 8.33 14.25 7.38
CA ASP A 366 7.28 15.01 6.66
C ASP A 366 6.07 15.34 7.57
N ASP A 367 5.62 14.39 8.38
CA ASP A 367 4.49 14.58 9.30
C ASP A 367 4.78 15.64 10.38
N GLY A 368 6.01 15.67 10.89
CA GLY A 368 6.43 16.65 11.89
C GLY A 368 6.50 18.07 11.33
N TRP A 369 6.88 18.24 10.06
CA TRP A 369 6.94 19.56 9.42
C TRP A 369 5.56 20.14 9.13
N PHE A 370 4.59 19.30 8.79
CA PHE A 370 3.22 19.76 8.63
C PHE A 370 2.63 20.27 9.96
N ASP A 371 2.94 19.59 11.07
CA ASP A 371 2.53 20.03 12.39
C ASP A 371 3.22 21.36 12.78
N ASP A 372 4.52 21.52 12.51
CA ASP A 372 5.24 22.78 12.74
C ASP A 372 4.70 23.93 11.87
N PHE A 373 4.38 23.66 10.59
CA PHE A 373 3.77 24.60 9.66
C PHE A 373 2.44 25.15 10.19
N LYS A 374 1.61 24.28 10.77
CA LYS A 374 0.36 24.70 11.42
C LYS A 374 0.61 25.46 12.71
N LYS A 375 1.48 24.97 13.59
CA LYS A 375 1.77 25.59 14.89
C LYS A 375 2.35 27.00 14.76
N LEU A 376 3.12 27.26 13.70
CA LEU A 376 3.63 28.60 13.38
C LEU A 376 2.57 29.51 12.72
N GLY A 377 1.37 29.01 12.43
CA GLY A 377 0.27 29.80 11.87
C GLY A 377 0.48 30.23 10.42
N LEU A 378 1.23 29.45 9.63
CA LEU A 378 1.40 29.72 8.19
C LEU A 378 0.09 29.62 7.38
N PRO A 379 -0.85 28.68 7.67
CA PRO A 379 -2.15 28.67 7.00
C PRO A 379 -2.93 29.98 7.16
N ALA A 380 -2.95 30.53 8.38
CA ALA A 380 -3.59 31.82 8.67
C ALA A 380 -2.88 33.00 7.97
N ALA A 381 -1.59 32.88 7.72
CA ALA A 381 -0.82 33.83 6.90
C ALA A 381 -1.03 33.66 5.39
N GLY A 382 -1.86 32.68 4.98
CA GLY A 382 -2.26 32.42 3.61
C GLY A 382 -1.39 31.42 2.85
N TYR A 383 -0.51 30.68 3.53
CA TYR A 383 0.39 29.70 2.89
C TYR A 383 -0.25 28.31 2.77
N HIS A 384 0.13 27.58 1.73
CA HIS A 384 -0.30 26.20 1.49
C HIS A 384 0.88 25.22 1.57
N TYR A 385 0.66 24.06 2.18
CA TYR A 385 1.64 22.99 2.29
C TYR A 385 1.53 22.02 1.11
N GLY A 386 2.66 21.62 0.51
CA GLY A 386 2.71 20.57 -0.51
C GLY A 386 3.92 19.65 -0.33
N SER A 387 3.73 18.34 -0.50
CA SER A 387 4.83 17.36 -0.50
C SER A 387 4.66 16.37 -1.65
N LYS A 388 5.71 15.60 -1.96
CA LYS A 388 5.66 14.58 -3.02
C LYS A 388 4.58 13.51 -2.78
N LYS A 389 4.23 13.25 -1.51
CA LYS A 389 3.20 12.28 -1.10
C LYS A 389 1.79 12.87 -1.16
N ILE A 390 1.64 14.15 -0.80
CA ILE A 390 0.36 14.85 -0.81
C ILE A 390 0.32 15.75 -2.05
N ARG A 391 -0.28 15.25 -3.14
CA ARG A 391 -0.69 16.08 -4.29
C ARG A 391 -1.83 17.00 -3.84
N GLY A 392 -1.52 18.02 -3.04
CA GLY A 392 -2.37 19.21 -2.95
C GLY A 392 -2.45 19.81 -4.35
N ASP A 393 -3.63 20.27 -4.76
CA ASP A 393 -3.86 20.83 -6.10
C ASP A 393 -2.80 21.90 -6.42
N LEU A 394 -1.85 21.56 -7.29
CA LEU A 394 -0.67 22.38 -7.61
C LEU A 394 -1.00 23.54 -8.56
N ARG A 395 -2.29 23.77 -8.86
CA ARG A 395 -2.72 24.82 -9.77
C ARG A 395 -3.04 26.09 -9.00
N PRO A 396 -2.33 27.21 -9.24
CA PRO A 396 -2.78 28.50 -8.77
C PRO A 396 -4.05 28.86 -9.55
N SER A 397 -5.22 28.78 -8.90
CA SER A 397 -6.41 29.48 -9.38
C SER A 397 -6.24 30.98 -9.10
N GLY A 398 -6.70 31.80 -10.04
CA GLY A 398 -6.35 33.22 -10.16
C GLY A 398 -6.49 34.09 -8.92
N GLU A 399 -5.70 35.16 -8.94
CA GLU A 399 -5.72 36.36 -8.11
C GLU A 399 -5.46 36.22 -6.58
N LYS A 400 -4.29 36.76 -6.19
CA LYS A 400 -3.89 37.18 -4.83
C LYS A 400 -3.85 36.09 -3.73
N ARG A 401 -3.26 34.92 -3.98
CA ARG A 401 -3.08 33.88 -2.94
C ARG A 401 -1.62 33.46 -2.79
N ARG A 402 -1.12 33.46 -1.55
CA ARG A 402 0.30 33.35 -1.21
C ARG A 402 0.77 31.89 -1.16
N ALA A 403 1.79 31.58 -1.94
CA ALA A 403 2.84 30.59 -1.75
C ALA A 403 2.54 29.17 -1.22
N LEU A 404 2.80 28.23 -2.13
CA LEU A 404 3.05 26.81 -1.90
C LEU A 404 4.45 26.60 -1.29
N CYS A 405 4.54 25.86 -0.19
CA CYS A 405 5.79 25.36 0.39
C CYS A 405 5.99 23.91 -0.04
N LEU A 406 6.87 23.68 -1.03
CA LEU A 406 7.15 22.34 -1.56
C LEU A 406 8.33 21.71 -0.84
N PHE A 407 8.17 20.50 -0.31
CA PHE A 407 9.29 19.67 0.14
C PHE A 407 9.74 18.70 -0.96
N CYS A 408 10.92 18.95 -1.55
CA CYS A 408 11.47 18.10 -2.62
C CYS A 408 12.62 17.20 -2.10
N GLU A 409 12.57 15.95 -2.53
CA GLU A 409 13.55 14.89 -2.28
C GLU A 409 14.66 14.92 -3.35
N PHE A 410 15.91 14.73 -2.93
CA PHE A 410 17.04 14.56 -3.87
C PHE A 410 17.16 13.06 -4.23
N ALA A 411 16.89 12.71 -5.49
CA ALA A 411 17.32 11.44 -6.07
C ALA A 411 18.62 11.70 -6.84
N GLY A 412 19.77 11.45 -6.23
CA GLY A 412 21.05 11.74 -6.88
C GLY A 412 22.26 11.17 -6.16
N SER A 413 22.74 10.04 -6.69
CA SER A 413 24.11 9.56 -6.59
C SER A 413 25.10 10.70 -6.90
N ALA A 414 25.75 11.25 -5.89
CA ALA A 414 27.02 11.94 -6.08
C ALA A 414 28.13 10.90 -5.88
N ARG A 415 28.74 10.47 -6.99
CA ARG A 415 30.11 9.97 -6.93
C ARG A 415 30.97 11.13 -6.43
N VAL A 416 31.75 10.87 -5.39
CA VAL A 416 32.95 11.65 -5.06
C VAL A 416 34.05 11.23 -6.02
#